data_AF-A0A839F6F3-F1
#
_entry.id   AF-A0A839F6F3-F1
#
_cell.length_a   1.000
_cell.length_b   1.000
_cell.length_c   1.000
_cell.angle_alpha   90.00
_cell.angle_beta   90.00
_cell.angle_gamma   90.00
#
_symmetry.space_group_name_H-M   'P 1'
#
loop_
_entity.id
_entity.type
_entity.pdbx_description
1 polymer ?
#
loop_
_entity_poly.entity_id
_entity_poly.type
_entity_poly.pdbx_seq_one_letter_code
_entity_poly.pdbx_strand_id
1 'polypeptide(L)'
;MNSAGSMAVGASVAADDTSLALRIAQRAFAPLLERDVRHTTFRFAQLRSGARRVLSALSADDRVRLTRWLALLCTAAAMDAREVADLRLARIDAALAAGVAAAQGALGELVIATPAGAVAA
;
A
#
# COMPACT_ATOMS: atom_id res chain seq x y z
N MET A 1 -37.99 22.58 7.37
CA MET A 1 -36.64 22.25 7.88
C MET A 1 -36.55 20.74 8.06
N ASN A 2 -35.41 20.16 7.68
CA ASN A 2 -34.94 18.78 7.94
C ASN A 2 -34.94 17.83 6.72
N SER A 3 -33.87 17.89 5.92
CA SER A 3 -33.46 16.79 5.02
C SER A 3 -31.94 16.51 5.05
N ALA A 4 -31.19 17.07 6.01
CA ALA A 4 -29.73 16.93 6.08
C ALA A 4 -29.24 15.60 6.70
N GLY A 5 -30.12 14.82 7.35
CA GLY A 5 -29.72 13.61 8.10
C GLY A 5 -29.41 12.36 7.26
N SER A 6 -29.96 12.25 6.05
CA SER A 6 -29.87 10.99 5.27
C SER A 6 -28.54 10.84 4.50
N MET A 7 -27.91 11.94 4.06
CA MET A 7 -26.63 11.88 3.35
C MET A 7 -25.43 11.64 4.26
N ALA A 8 -25.47 12.10 5.51
CA ALA A 8 -24.37 11.93 6.46
C ALA A 8 -24.15 10.46 6.86
N VAL A 9 -25.25 9.68 7.00
CA VAL A 9 -25.17 8.24 7.30
C VAL A 9 -24.59 7.45 6.13
N GLY A 10 -25.00 7.77 4.89
CA GLY A 10 -24.44 7.13 3.69
C GLY A 10 -22.96 7.41 3.48
N ALA A 11 -22.51 8.64 3.75
CA ALA A 11 -21.09 9.00 3.70
C ALA A 11 -20.25 8.31 4.78
N SER A 12 -20.79 8.14 6.00
CA SER A 12 -20.09 7.44 7.08
C SER A 12 -19.94 5.95 6.80
N VAL A 13 -21.00 5.28 6.33
CA VAL A 13 -20.95 3.85 5.98
C VAL A 13 -19.99 3.62 4.81
N ALA A 14 -20.02 4.47 3.78
CA ALA A 14 -19.07 4.40 2.67
C ALA A 14 -17.62 4.64 3.13
N ALA A 15 -17.38 5.56 4.06
CA ALA A 15 -16.05 5.80 4.63
C ALA A 15 -15.56 4.62 5.49
N ASP A 16 -16.46 4.00 6.26
CA ASP A 16 -16.16 2.81 7.06
C ASP A 16 -15.88 1.59 6.19
N ASP A 17 -16.64 1.39 5.11
CA ASP A 17 -16.41 0.33 4.12
C ASP A 17 -15.10 0.55 3.34
N THR A 18 -14.80 1.79 2.97
CA THR A 18 -13.51 2.18 2.35
C THR A 18 -12.35 1.88 3.29
N SER A 19 -12.50 2.21 4.57
CA SER A 19 -11.52 1.90 5.63
C SER A 19 -11.36 0.39 5.84
N LEU A 20 -12.44 -0.39 5.72
CA LEU A 20 -12.41 -1.84 5.82
C LEU A 20 -11.73 -2.49 4.62
N ALA A 21 -12.06 -2.06 3.40
CA ALA A 21 -11.45 -2.55 2.16
C ALA A 21 -9.94 -2.32 2.14
N LEU A 22 -9.51 -1.13 2.56
CA LEU A 22 -8.09 -0.80 2.71
C LEU A 22 -7.41 -1.67 3.77
N ARG A 23 -8.05 -1.89 4.93
CA ARG A 23 -7.52 -2.79 5.98
C ARG A 23 -7.39 -4.23 5.51
N ILE A 24 -8.36 -4.74 4.75
CA ILE A 24 -8.31 -6.07 4.14
C ILE A 24 -7.15 -6.16 3.15
N ALA A 25 -6.96 -5.13 2.32
CA ALA A 25 -5.83 -5.06 1.40
C ALA A 25 -4.50 -5.07 2.14
N GLN A 26 -4.31 -4.19 3.12
CA GLN A 26 -3.08 -4.15 3.92
C GLN A 26 -2.78 -5.52 4.56
N ARG A 27 -3.80 -6.20 5.10
CA ARG A 27 -3.66 -7.54 5.68
C ARG A 27 -3.31 -8.62 4.65
N ALA A 28 -3.84 -8.54 3.44
CA ALA A 28 -3.51 -9.46 2.35
C ALA A 28 -2.07 -9.28 1.86
N PHE A 29 -1.54 -8.06 1.92
CA PHE A 29 -0.19 -7.72 1.47
C PHE A 29 0.88 -7.87 2.56
N ALA A 30 0.53 -7.80 3.85
CA ALA A 30 1.49 -7.89 4.95
C ALA A 30 2.40 -9.15 4.92
N PRO A 31 1.90 -10.38 4.68
CA PRO A 31 2.73 -11.59 4.66
C PRO A 31 3.77 -11.64 3.53
N LEU A 32 3.61 -10.81 2.49
CA LEU A 32 4.54 -10.73 1.38
C LEU A 32 5.78 -9.90 1.72
N LEU A 33 5.63 -9.00 2.69
CA LEU A 33 6.66 -8.12 3.21
C LEU A 33 7.40 -8.71 4.42
N GLU A 34 6.94 -9.85 4.94
CA GLU A 34 7.64 -10.57 6.00
C GLU A 34 9.00 -11.09 5.49
N ARG A 35 10.04 -10.68 6.21
CA ARG A 35 11.46 -10.89 5.86
C ARG A 35 11.85 -12.37 5.88
N ASP A 36 11.34 -13.11 6.86
CA ASP A 36 11.84 -14.47 7.15
C ASP A 36 11.01 -15.60 6.51
N VAL A 37 9.95 -15.27 5.77
CA VAL A 37 9.08 -16.29 5.20
C VAL A 37 9.57 -16.67 3.81
N ARG A 38 10.20 -17.84 3.72
CA ARG A 38 10.36 -18.56 2.44
C ARG A 38 8.99 -19.10 2.03
N HIS A 39 8.31 -18.37 1.16
CA HIS A 39 7.06 -18.85 0.57
C HIS A 39 7.36 -20.00 -0.38
N THR A 40 6.72 -21.16 -0.16
CA THR A 40 6.70 -22.22 -1.17
C THR A 40 5.99 -21.69 -2.42
N THR A 41 6.30 -22.23 -3.61
CA THR A 41 5.69 -21.80 -4.88
C THR A 41 4.16 -21.81 -4.82
N PHE A 42 3.58 -22.82 -4.17
CA PHE A 42 2.14 -22.93 -3.96
C PHE A 42 1.59 -21.81 -3.05
N ARG A 43 2.24 -21.56 -1.90
CA ARG A 43 1.84 -20.50 -0.97
C ARG A 43 1.93 -19.13 -1.63
N PHE A 44 2.98 -18.88 -2.42
CA PHE A 44 3.13 -17.65 -3.17
C PHE A 44 2.03 -17.48 -4.23
N ALA A 45 1.66 -18.55 -4.95
CA ALA A 45 0.56 -18.51 -5.92
C ALA A 45 -0.80 -18.20 -5.25
N GLN A 46 -1.05 -18.76 -4.06
CA GLN A 46 -2.25 -18.47 -3.27
C GLN A 46 -2.27 -17.00 -2.81
N LEU A 47 -1.15 -16.49 -2.28
CA LEU A 47 -1.01 -15.09 -1.88
C LEU A 47 -1.23 -14.15 -3.06
N ARG A 48 -0.63 -14.45 -4.23
CA ARG A 48 -0.83 -13.69 -5.46
C ARG A 48 -2.30 -13.65 -5.89
N SER A 49 -2.99 -14.80 -5.88
CA SER A 49 -4.41 -14.88 -6.24
C SER A 49 -5.29 -14.09 -5.28
N GLY A 50 -5.02 -14.16 -3.97
CA GLY A 50 -5.72 -13.37 -2.96
C GLY A 50 -5.48 -11.87 -3.13
N ALA A 51 -4.22 -11.46 -3.26
CA ALA A 51 -3.83 -10.08 -3.46
C ALA A 51 -4.48 -9.47 -4.72
N ARG A 52 -4.47 -10.18 -5.85
CA ARG A 52 -5.10 -9.70 -7.10
C ARG A 52 -6.61 -9.55 -6.99
N ARG A 53 -7.29 -10.47 -6.28
CA ARG A 53 -8.73 -10.34 -6.01
C ARG A 53 -9.02 -9.11 -5.17
N VAL A 54 -8.25 -8.88 -4.11
CA VAL A 54 -8.44 -7.67 -3.29
C VAL A 54 -8.17 -6.41 -4.10
N LEU A 55 -7.08 -6.35 -4.87
CA LEU A 55 -6.80 -5.21 -5.75
C LEU A 55 -7.94 -4.92 -6.72
N SER A 56 -8.54 -5.96 -7.32
CA SER A 56 -9.66 -5.78 -8.26
C SER A 56 -10.90 -5.17 -7.62
N ALA A 57 -11.10 -5.39 -6.31
CA ALA A 57 -12.22 -4.86 -5.56
C ALA A 57 -11.97 -3.44 -4.99
N LEU A 58 -10.72 -2.99 -4.96
CA LEU A 58 -10.38 -1.64 -4.45
C LEU A 58 -10.77 -0.55 -5.46
N SER A 59 -11.29 0.55 -4.91
CA SER A 59 -11.48 1.81 -5.61
C SER A 59 -10.13 2.39 -6.08
N ALA A 60 -10.16 3.34 -7.01
CA ALA A 60 -8.94 4.01 -7.47
C ALA A 60 -8.22 4.74 -6.32
N ASP A 61 -8.98 5.44 -5.47
CA ASP A 61 -8.43 6.16 -4.31
C ASP A 61 -7.79 5.21 -3.29
N ASP A 62 -8.41 4.06 -3.03
CA ASP A 62 -7.85 3.07 -2.11
C ASP A 62 -6.59 2.41 -2.67
N ARG A 63 -6.51 2.22 -3.99
CA ARG A 63 -5.28 1.74 -4.63
C ARG A 63 -4.14 2.74 -4.46
N VAL A 64 -4.42 4.05 -4.56
CA VAL A 64 -3.42 5.10 -4.29
C VAL A 64 -2.98 5.06 -2.82
N ARG A 65 -3.93 4.95 -1.87
CA ARG A 65 -3.61 4.84 -0.44
C ARG A 65 -2.78 3.60 -0.12
N LEU A 66 -3.15 2.45 -0.69
CA LEU A 66 -2.40 1.20 -0.54
C LEU A 66 -0.99 1.32 -1.11
N THR A 67 -0.85 1.91 -2.30
CA THR A 67 0.45 2.14 -2.95
C THR A 67 1.37 2.99 -2.08
N ARG A 68 0.84 4.09 -1.53
CA ARG A 68 1.59 4.98 -0.62
C ARG A 68 2.02 4.25 0.65
N TRP A 69 1.12 3.45 1.24
CA TRP A 69 1.43 2.65 2.43
C TRP A 69 2.52 1.60 2.16
N LEU A 70 2.44 0.89 1.03
CA LEU A 70 3.48 -0.06 0.59
C LEU A 70 4.82 0.63 0.36
N ALA A 71 4.83 1.80 -0.29
CA ALA A 71 6.04 2.58 -0.53
C ALA A 71 6.74 2.95 0.78
N LEU A 72 5.98 3.45 1.77
CA LEU A 72 6.49 3.79 3.10
C LEU A 72 7.09 2.58 3.82
N LEU A 73 6.39 1.43 3.78
CA LEU A 73 6.89 0.19 4.38
C LEU A 73 8.19 -0.28 3.72
N CYS A 74 8.27 -0.21 2.40
CA CYS A 74 9.45 -0.63 1.67
C CYS A 74 10.62 0.35 1.86
N THR A 75 10.38 1.65 2.05
CA THR A 75 11.44 2.61 2.43
C THR A 75 11.93 2.42 3.85
N ALA A 76 11.07 2.00 4.78
CA ALA A 76 11.46 1.68 6.15
C ALA A 76 12.23 0.35 6.25
N ALA A 77 12.30 -0.42 5.17
CA ALA A 77 13.02 -1.68 5.14
C ALA A 77 14.52 -1.50 4.82
N ALA A 78 15.38 -2.30 5.47
CA ALA A 78 16.75 -2.53 5.03
C ALA A 78 16.83 -2.88 3.54
N MET A 79 17.91 -2.48 2.86
CA MET A 79 18.08 -2.56 1.40
C MET A 79 17.79 -3.97 0.84
N ASP A 80 18.38 -5.02 1.40
CA ASP A 80 18.15 -6.39 0.93
C ASP A 80 16.68 -6.82 1.03
N ALA A 81 15.98 -6.36 2.07
CA ALA A 81 14.56 -6.65 2.26
C ALA A 81 13.67 -5.83 1.31
N ARG A 82 14.12 -4.64 0.91
CA ARG A 82 13.44 -3.79 -0.07
C ARG A 82 13.49 -4.41 -1.46
N GLU A 83 14.65 -4.85 -1.93
CA GLU A 83 14.78 -5.51 -3.23
C GLU A 83 13.91 -6.79 -3.32
N VAL A 84 13.90 -7.58 -2.24
CA VAL A 84 13.05 -8.77 -2.15
C VAL A 84 11.55 -8.40 -2.17
N ALA A 85 11.15 -7.33 -1.47
CA ALA A 85 9.77 -6.84 -1.49
C ALA A 85 9.35 -6.37 -2.89
N ASP A 86 10.21 -5.61 -3.58
CA ASP A 86 9.95 -5.10 -4.92
C ASP A 86 9.79 -6.25 -5.94
N LEU A 87 10.67 -7.26 -5.88
CA LEU A 87 10.55 -8.47 -6.70
C LEU A 87 9.26 -9.24 -6.41
N ARG A 88 8.87 -9.38 -5.14
CA ARG A 88 7.62 -10.07 -4.76
C ARG A 88 6.39 -9.31 -5.23
N LEU A 89 6.38 -7.98 -5.11
CA LEU A 89 5.29 -7.12 -5.59
C LEU A 89 5.15 -7.22 -7.10
N ALA A 90 6.25 -7.15 -7.86
CA ALA A 90 6.24 -7.26 -9.32
C ALA A 90 5.67 -8.61 -9.79
N ARG A 91 5.94 -9.69 -9.05
CA ARG A 91 5.38 -11.03 -9.33
C ARG A 91 3.88 -11.14 -9.03
N ILE A 92 3.31 -10.22 -8.26
CA ILE A 92 1.88 -10.17 -7.96
C ILE A 92 1.16 -9.33 -9.00
N ASP A 93 1.61 -8.09 -9.13
CA ASP A 93 1.05 -7.08 -10.01
C ASP A 93 2.12 -6.05 -10.38
N ALA A 94 2.48 -6.01 -11.67
CA ALA A 94 3.54 -5.16 -12.17
C ALA A 94 3.19 -3.66 -12.12
N ALA A 95 1.90 -3.31 -12.29
CA ALA A 95 1.46 -1.92 -12.25
C ALA A 95 1.51 -1.37 -10.82
N LEU A 96 1.08 -2.16 -9.84
CA LEU A 96 1.24 -1.83 -8.43
C LEU A 96 2.71 -1.65 -8.05
N ALA A 97 3.58 -2.58 -8.48
CA ALA A 97 5.02 -2.49 -8.20
C ALA A 97 5.65 -1.22 -8.79
N ALA A 98 5.32 -0.86 -10.03
CA ALA A 98 5.77 0.39 -10.63
C ALA A 98 5.26 1.62 -9.87
N GLY A 99 4.00 1.61 -9.42
CA GLY A 99 3.42 2.67 -8.59
C GLY A 99 4.12 2.81 -7.24
N VAL A 100 4.47 1.69 -6.60
CA VAL A 100 5.24 1.68 -5.34
C VAL A 100 6.62 2.28 -5.57
N ALA A 101 7.35 1.83 -6.58
CA ALA A 101 8.69 2.36 -6.91
C ALA A 101 8.67 3.87 -7.18
N ALA A 102 7.70 4.35 -7.96
CA ALA A 102 7.51 5.78 -8.22
C ALA A 102 7.24 6.57 -6.94
N ALA A 103 6.37 6.06 -6.06
CA ALA A 103 6.07 6.69 -4.78
C ALA A 103 7.29 6.72 -3.84
N GLN A 104 8.14 5.69 -3.86
CA GLN A 104 9.40 5.69 -3.11
C GLN A 104 10.39 6.72 -3.65
N GLY A 105 10.48 6.90 -4.97
CA GLY A 105 11.29 7.93 -5.61
C GLY A 105 10.87 9.33 -5.15
N ALA A 106 9.57 9.63 -5.18
CA ALA A 106 9.03 10.89 -4.68
C ALA A 106 9.30 11.11 -3.18
N LEU A 107 9.23 10.06 -2.35
CA LEU A 107 9.60 10.14 -0.93
C LEU A 107 11.10 10.43 -0.74
N GLY A 108 11.97 9.81 -1.56
CA GLY A 108 13.40 10.05 -1.54
C GLY A 108 13.77 11.48 -1.96
N GLU A 109 13.13 12.02 -2.99
CA GLU A 109 13.30 13.42 -3.43
C GLU A 109 12.90 14.40 -2.32
N LEU A 110 11.83 14.12 -1.58
CA LEU A 110 11.36 14.98 -0.49
C LEU A 110 12.33 14.99 0.70
N VAL A 111 13.01 13.86 0.97
CA VAL A 111 14.08 13.77 1.98
C VAL A 111 15.32 14.54 1.54
N ILE A 112 15.72 14.45 0.27
CA ILE A 112 16.89 15.17 -0.28
C ILE A 112 16.62 16.69 -0.37
N ALA A 113 15.39 17.08 -0.68
CA ALA A 113 14.96 18.47 -0.74
C ALA A 113 14.79 19.13 0.64
N THR A 114 14.94 18.39 1.74
CA THR A 114 15.01 18.97 3.08
C THR A 114 16.45 19.42 3.34
N PRO A 115 16.78 20.73 3.24
CA PRO A 115 18.11 21.18 3.61
C PRO A 115 18.31 20.90 5.09
N ALA A 116 19.37 20.16 5.42
CA ALA A 116 19.81 19.86 6.78
C ALA A 116 20.21 21.09 7.63
N GLY A 117 19.84 22.31 7.20
CA GLY A 117 20.13 23.59 7.85
C GLY A 117 18.90 24.35 8.38
N ALA A 118 17.68 23.83 8.28
CA ALA A 118 16.47 24.54 8.72
C ALA A 118 16.03 24.23 10.17
N VAL A 119 16.97 23.81 11.03
CA VAL A 119 16.75 23.67 12.49
C VAL A 119 17.86 24.41 13.24
N ALA A 120 18.03 25.69 12.93
CA ALA A 120 18.76 26.66 13.75
C ALA A 120 18.43 28.09 13.29
N ALA A 121 17.35 28.65 13.79
CA ALA A 121 17.15 30.09 13.99
C ALA A 121 15.96 30.31 14.94
#